data_AF-A0A554LED1-F1
#
_entry.id   AF-A0A554LED1-F1
#
_cell.length_a   1.000
_cell.length_b   1.000
_cell.length_c   1.000
_cell.angle_alpha   90.00
_cell.angle_beta   90.00
_cell.angle_gamma   90.00
#
_symmetry.space_group_name_H-M   'P 1'
#
loop_
_entity.id
_entity.type
_entity.pdbx_description
1 polymer ?
#
loop_
_entity_poly.entity_id
_entity_poly.type
_entity_poly.pdbx_seq_one_letter_code
_entity_poly.pdbx_strand_id
1 'polypeptide(L)'
;MDPYWEGQRLFGALGNLEKGSFIKKVGSGSYKLTKKGIKRINFSKFFRLSLDKKEKDGLWRVVIFDIPEKQKVKRDLLRQKLKELDFKMIQKSVFVSPYICEKEILELCKILGLKKEVSILTTKTIN
;
A
#
# COMPACT_ATOMS: atom_id res chain seq x y z
N MET A 1 -25.03 20.09 19.53
CA MET A 1 -24.60 19.84 18.14
C MET A 1 -25.75 19.11 17.46
N ASP A 2 -26.33 19.68 16.42
CA ASP A 2 -27.62 19.25 15.86
C ASP A 2 -27.44 18.08 14.85
N PRO A 3 -28.03 16.89 15.10
CA PRO A 3 -27.86 15.68 14.28
C PRO A 3 -28.45 15.78 12.85
N TYR A 4 -29.28 16.78 12.54
CA TYR A 4 -29.88 16.93 11.21
C TYR A 4 -28.86 17.39 10.14
N TRP A 5 -27.79 18.09 10.54
CA TRP A 5 -26.77 18.59 9.61
C TRP A 5 -25.76 17.54 9.16
N GLU A 6 -25.51 16.51 9.97
CA GLU A 6 -24.59 15.43 9.61
C GLU A 6 -25.15 14.54 8.49
N GLY A 7 -26.47 14.31 8.51
CA GLY A 7 -27.15 13.52 7.48
C GLY A 7 -27.00 14.12 6.08
N GLN A 8 -27.25 15.42 5.92
CA GLN A 8 -27.13 16.09 4.62
C GLN A 8 -25.70 16.06 4.06
N ARG A 9 -24.69 16.22 4.92
CA ARG A 9 -23.27 16.15 4.52
C ARG A 9 -22.89 14.74 4.06
N LEU A 10 -23.37 13.70 4.75
CA LEU A 10 -23.14 12.31 4.38
C LEU A 10 -23.76 11.98 3.01
N PHE A 11 -25.02 12.34 2.78
CA PHE A 11 -25.68 12.09 1.49
C PHE A 11 -25.04 12.85 0.34
N GLY A 12 -24.60 14.10 0.56
CA GLY A 12 -23.82 14.86 -0.42
C GLY A 12 -22.48 14.20 -0.77
N ALA A 13 -21.75 13.71 0.24
CA ALA A 13 -20.48 13.00 0.02
C ALA A 13 -20.69 11.68 -0.74
N LEU A 14 -21.71 10.90 -0.39
CA LEU A 14 -22.07 9.67 -1.10
C LEU A 14 -22.46 9.96 -2.55
N GLY A 15 -23.25 11.00 -2.80
CA GLY A 15 -23.61 11.44 -4.15
C GLY A 15 -22.39 11.83 -4.98
N ASN A 16 -21.40 12.52 -4.40
CA ASN A 16 -20.16 12.86 -5.09
C ASN A 16 -19.30 11.61 -5.40
N LEU A 17 -19.21 10.65 -4.47
CA LEU A 17 -18.50 9.40 -4.69
C LEU A 17 -19.16 8.54 -5.77
N GLU A 18 -20.49 8.54 -5.85
CA GLU A 18 -21.28 7.85 -6.87
C GLU A 18 -21.13 8.51 -8.25
N LYS A 19 -21.27 9.85 -8.34
CA LYS A 19 -21.00 10.63 -9.57
C LYS A 19 -19.58 10.41 -10.08
N GLY A 20 -18.60 10.30 -9.17
CA GLY A 20 -17.20 9.98 -9.50
C GLY A 20 -16.94 8.52 -9.88
N SER A 21 -17.95 7.66 -9.83
CA SER A 21 -17.89 6.20 -10.03
C SER A 21 -16.94 5.47 -9.07
N PHE A 22 -16.74 6.00 -7.86
CA PHE A 22 -15.91 5.35 -6.83
C PHE A 22 -16.72 4.34 -6.00
N ILE A 23 -18.03 4.59 -5.84
CA ILE A 23 -18.99 3.67 -5.25
C ILE A 23 -20.17 3.46 -6.20
N LYS A 24 -20.93 2.39 -5.97
CA LYS A 24 -22.22 2.14 -6.62
C LYS A 24 -23.25 1.76 -5.57
N LYS A 25 -24.47 2.28 -5.68
CA LYS A 25 -25.58 1.84 -4.84
C LYS A 25 -25.99 0.40 -5.20
N VAL A 26 -26.28 -0.42 -4.20
CA VAL A 26 -26.66 -1.84 -4.37
C VAL A 26 -27.96 -2.21 -3.65
N GLY A 27 -28.57 -1.26 -2.96
CA GLY A 27 -29.82 -1.45 -2.21
C GLY A 27 -30.16 -0.18 -1.43
N SER A 28 -31.25 -0.22 -0.67
CA SER A 28 -31.61 0.89 0.22
C SER A 28 -30.49 1.08 1.26
N GLY A 29 -29.91 2.28 1.30
CA GLY A 29 -28.81 2.63 2.21
C GLY A 29 -27.46 1.94 1.98
N SER A 30 -27.33 1.04 0.99
CA SER A 30 -26.13 0.20 0.82
C SER A 30 -25.33 0.54 -0.44
N TYR A 31 -24.01 0.61 -0.30
CA TYR A 31 -23.07 0.93 -1.37
C TYR A 31 -21.95 -0.11 -1.45
N LYS A 32 -21.44 -0.37 -2.65
CA LYS A 32 -20.22 -1.16 -2.88
C LYS A 32 -19.15 -0.30 -3.55
N LEU A 33 -17.89 -0.53 -3.18
CA LEU A 33 -16.75 0.06 -3.90
C LEU A 33 -16.69 -0.48 -5.33
N THR A 34 -16.42 0.41 -6.28
CA THR A 34 -16.09 0.02 -7.65
C THR A 34 -14.60 -0.31 -7.76
N LYS A 35 -14.17 -0.91 -8.89
CA LYS A 35 -12.74 -1.09 -9.18
C LYS A 35 -11.96 0.24 -9.13
N LYS A 36 -12.58 1.35 -9.57
CA LYS A 36 -12.00 2.70 -9.52
C LYS A 36 -11.88 3.19 -8.06
N GLY A 37 -12.89 2.96 -7.24
CA GLY A 37 -12.85 3.24 -5.79
C GLY A 37 -11.72 2.51 -5.08
N ILE A 38 -11.60 1.21 -5.31
CA ILE A 38 -10.52 0.38 -4.75
C ILE A 38 -9.15 0.90 -5.19
N LYS A 39 -8.96 1.21 -6.48
CA LYS A 39 -7.72 1.80 -6.98
C LYS A 39 -7.37 3.12 -6.29
N ARG A 40 -8.35 4.02 -6.08
CA ARG A 40 -8.12 5.29 -5.39
C ARG A 40 -7.72 5.10 -3.93
N ILE A 41 -8.36 4.15 -3.23
CA ILE A 41 -7.99 3.79 -1.86
C ILE A 41 -6.55 3.25 -1.83
N ASN A 42 -6.21 2.30 -2.70
CA ASN A 42 -4.87 1.73 -2.78
C ASN A 42 -3.81 2.79 -3.11
N PHE A 43 -4.12 3.71 -4.03
CA PHE A 43 -3.24 4.84 -4.33
C PHE A 43 -3.03 5.71 -3.09
N SER A 44 -4.11 6.10 -2.39
CA SER A 44 -3.99 6.87 -1.15
C SER A 44 -3.18 6.14 -0.08
N LYS A 45 -3.34 4.83 0.06
CA LYS A 45 -2.55 4.02 1.00
C LYS A 45 -1.07 3.98 0.60
N PHE A 46 -0.76 3.86 -0.69
CA PHE A 46 0.61 3.89 -1.19
C PHE A 46 1.32 5.18 -0.78
N PHE A 47 0.72 6.35 -1.00
CA PHE A 47 1.37 7.62 -0.62
C PHE A 47 1.54 7.79 0.89
N ARG A 48 0.57 7.30 1.67
CA ARG A 48 0.62 7.40 3.14
C ARG A 48 1.47 6.34 3.80
N LEU A 49 1.88 5.30 3.08
CA LEU A 49 2.71 4.24 3.63
C LEU A 49 4.06 4.81 4.05
N SER A 50 4.38 4.64 5.33
CA SER A 50 5.60 5.07 6.00
C SER A 50 6.07 3.96 6.94
N LEU A 51 7.38 3.87 7.21
CA LEU A 51 7.89 3.00 8.25
C LEU A 51 7.81 3.67 9.61
N ASP A 52 7.46 2.91 10.64
CA ASP A 52 7.84 3.27 11.99
C ASP A 52 9.30 2.88 12.22
N LYS A 53 10.17 3.89 12.31
CA LYS A 53 11.62 3.70 12.48
C LYS A 53 12.04 3.58 13.94
N LYS A 54 11.09 3.46 14.88
CA LYS A 54 11.42 3.39 16.31
C LYS A 54 11.89 2.00 16.74
N GLU A 55 11.44 0.95 16.05
CA GLU A 55 11.71 -0.43 16.46
C GLU A 55 12.80 -1.09 15.60
N LYS A 56 13.86 -1.55 16.28
CA LYS A 56 14.91 -2.42 15.75
C LYS A 56 15.09 -3.58 16.71
N ASP A 57 15.15 -4.80 16.20
CA ASP A 57 15.40 -6.03 16.97
C ASP A 57 16.80 -6.62 16.73
N GLY A 58 17.66 -5.89 16.00
CA GLY A 58 18.98 -6.36 15.61
C GLY A 58 19.00 -7.33 14.43
N LEU A 59 17.86 -7.51 13.74
CA LEU A 59 17.75 -8.33 12.53
C LEU A 59 17.48 -7.47 11.29
N TRP A 60 18.00 -7.90 10.16
CA TRP A 60 17.78 -7.30 8.85
C TRP A 60 16.55 -7.90 8.18
N ARG A 61 15.71 -7.04 7.61
CA ARG A 61 14.64 -7.40 6.67
C ARG A 61 15.18 -7.28 5.28
N VAL A 62 15.27 -8.41 4.58
CA VAL A 62 15.72 -8.50 3.19
C VAL A 62 14.50 -8.69 2.31
N VAL A 63 14.25 -7.74 1.43
CA VAL A 63 13.19 -7.78 0.42
C VAL A 63 13.82 -8.15 -0.91
N ILE A 64 13.44 -9.33 -1.42
CA ILE A 64 13.91 -9.87 -2.70
C ILE A 64 12.70 -9.96 -3.61
N PHE A 65 12.87 -9.62 -4.88
CA PHE A 65 11.78 -9.74 -5.84
C PHE A 65 12.22 -10.17 -7.23
N ASP A 66 11.36 -10.94 -7.89
CA ASP A 66 11.49 -11.28 -9.30
C ASP A 66 10.21 -10.86 -10.03
N ILE A 67 10.26 -9.68 -10.65
CA ILE A 67 9.10 -9.06 -11.30
C ILE A 67 9.36 -8.99 -12.80
N PRO A 68 8.54 -9.68 -13.62
CA PRO A 68 8.76 -9.79 -15.06
C PRO A 68 8.61 -8.44 -15.77
N GLU A 69 9.24 -8.30 -16.94
CA GLU A 69 9.30 -7.01 -17.67
C GLU A 69 7.92 -6.45 -18.03
N LYS A 70 6.93 -7.32 -18.29
CA LYS A 70 5.52 -6.93 -18.49
C LYS A 70 4.93 -6.15 -17.31
N GLN A 71 5.53 -6.23 -16.12
CA GLN A 71 5.14 -5.50 -14.91
C GLN A 71 6.17 -4.44 -14.49
N LYS A 72 7.01 -3.94 -15.43
CA LYS A 72 8.07 -2.94 -15.18
C LYS A 72 7.61 -1.77 -14.31
N VAL A 73 6.44 -1.19 -14.62
CA VAL A 73 5.89 -0.05 -13.86
C VAL A 73 5.72 -0.39 -12.38
N LYS A 74 5.20 -1.58 -12.04
CA LYS A 74 5.04 -2.01 -10.64
C LYS A 74 6.40 -2.23 -9.97
N ARG A 75 7.36 -2.79 -10.68
CA ARG A 75 8.74 -3.00 -10.20
C ARG A 75 9.40 -1.67 -9.85
N ASP A 76 9.25 -0.67 -10.72
CA ASP A 76 9.84 0.64 -10.52
C ASP A 76 9.14 1.39 -9.36
N LEU A 77 7.81 1.28 -9.23
CA LEU A 77 7.06 1.79 -8.07
C LEU A 77 7.49 1.12 -6.76
N LEU A 78 7.68 -0.20 -6.74
CA LEU A 78 8.18 -0.93 -5.57
C LEU A 78 9.56 -0.40 -5.16
N ARG A 79 10.50 -0.30 -6.11
CA ARG A 79 11.85 0.23 -5.86
C ARG A 79 11.83 1.65 -5.33
N GLN A 80 11.06 2.53 -5.97
CA GLN A 80 10.92 3.91 -5.51
C GLN A 80 10.38 3.94 -4.08
N LYS A 81 9.34 3.16 -3.79
CA LYS A 81 8.74 3.17 -2.46
C LYS A 81 9.66 2.58 -1.40
N LEU A 82 10.41 1.52 -1.69
CA LEU A 82 11.41 0.98 -0.77
C LEU A 82 12.50 2.02 -0.45
N LYS A 83 12.94 2.80 -1.44
CA LYS A 83 13.88 3.92 -1.21
C LYS A 83 13.28 5.03 -0.35
N GLU A 84 12.02 5.42 -0.61
CA GLU A 84 11.29 6.39 0.22
C GLU A 84 11.11 5.90 1.68
N LEU A 85 11.07 4.59 1.87
CA LEU A 85 11.01 3.94 3.17
C LEU A 85 12.41 3.69 3.79
N ASP A 86 13.46 4.27 3.22
CA ASP A 86 14.86 4.15 3.68
C ASP A 86 15.44 2.74 3.67
N PHE A 87 14.95 1.86 2.80
CA PHE A 87 15.65 0.62 2.49
C PHE A 87 16.90 0.90 1.66
N LYS A 88 18.00 0.24 2.02
CA LYS A 88 19.23 0.27 1.23
C LYS A 88 19.17 -0.78 0.13
N MET A 89 19.44 -0.36 -1.10
CA MET A 89 19.57 -1.27 -2.23
C MET A 89 20.96 -1.91 -2.23
N ILE A 90 21.03 -3.24 -2.15
CA ILE A 90 22.31 -3.99 -2.22
C ILE A 90 22.50 -4.68 -3.58
N GLN A 91 21.41 -5.01 -4.27
CA GLN A 91 21.41 -5.46 -5.66
C GLN A 91 20.16 -4.97 -6.40
N LYS A 92 20.10 -5.18 -7.72
CA LYS A 92 19.02 -4.72 -8.61
C LYS A 92 17.60 -5.04 -8.09
N SER A 93 17.44 -6.19 -7.43
CA SER A 93 16.16 -6.63 -6.87
C SER A 93 16.25 -7.05 -5.41
N VAL A 94 17.22 -6.52 -4.68
CA VAL A 94 17.45 -6.85 -3.26
C VAL A 94 17.63 -5.56 -2.46
N PHE A 95 16.75 -5.39 -1.48
CA PHE A 95 16.69 -4.23 -0.59
C PHE A 95 16.73 -4.69 0.86
N VAL A 96 17.38 -3.93 1.73
CA VAL A 96 17.56 -4.29 3.13
C VAL A 96 17.21 -3.13 4.06
N SER A 97 16.63 -3.47 5.21
CA SER A 97 16.27 -2.53 6.28
C SER A 97 16.57 -3.15 7.64
N PRO A 98 17.11 -2.39 8.62
CA PRO A 98 17.32 -2.86 9.99
C PRO A 98 16.07 -2.71 10.87
N TYR A 99 14.97 -2.19 10.34
CA TYR A 99 13.74 -1.91 11.07
C TYR A 99 12.74 -3.05 10.95
N ILE A 100 11.92 -3.27 11.97
CA ILE A 100 10.75 -4.17 11.89
C ILE A 100 9.74 -3.51 10.96
N CYS A 101 9.44 -4.14 9.82
CA CYS A 101 8.66 -3.51 8.74
C CYS A 101 7.89 -4.51 7.85
N GLU A 102 7.79 -5.77 8.27
CA GLU A 102 7.17 -6.84 7.50
C GLU A 102 5.71 -6.51 7.13
N LYS A 103 4.98 -5.87 8.06
CA LYS A 103 3.57 -5.47 7.85
C LYS A 103 3.45 -4.44 6.73
N GLU A 104 4.33 -3.45 6.73
CA GLU A 104 4.38 -2.35 5.76
C GLU A 104 4.74 -2.89 4.38
N ILE A 105 5.72 -3.81 4.29
CA ILE A 105 6.09 -4.45 3.02
C ILE A 105 4.95 -5.34 2.50
N LEU A 106 4.28 -6.10 3.37
CA LEU A 106 3.13 -6.92 2.96
C LEU A 106 1.96 -6.07 2.45
N GLU A 107 1.67 -4.92 3.07
CA GLU A 107 0.65 -3.99 2.58
C GLU A 107 1.09 -3.33 1.25
N LEU A 108 2.36 -2.97 1.10
CA LEU A 108 2.91 -2.47 -0.16
C LEU A 108 2.74 -3.50 -1.30
N CYS A 109 3.11 -4.75 -1.06
CA CYS A 109 2.95 -5.84 -2.02
C CYS A 109 1.47 -6.08 -2.36
N LYS A 110 0.57 -5.94 -1.39
CA LYS A 110 -0.88 -6.03 -1.62
C LYS A 110 -1.39 -4.87 -2.49
N ILE A 111 -0.96 -3.64 -2.23
CA ILE A 111 -1.34 -2.44 -2.97
C ILE A 111 -0.91 -2.55 -4.44
N LEU A 112 0.31 -3.00 -4.68
CA LEU A 112 0.87 -3.17 -6.03
C LEU A 112 0.42 -4.48 -6.71
N GLY A 113 -0.14 -5.41 -5.94
CA GLY A 113 -0.51 -6.74 -6.42
C GLY A 113 0.73 -7.53 -6.87
N LEU A 114 1.71 -7.63 -5.97
CA LEU A 114 3.02 -8.29 -6.15
C LEU A 114 3.29 -9.36 -5.07
N LYS A 115 2.24 -9.91 -4.45
CA LYS A 115 2.37 -10.83 -3.31
C LYS A 115 3.13 -12.12 -3.64
N LYS A 116 3.17 -12.55 -4.91
CA LYS A 116 3.82 -13.79 -5.35
C LYS A 116 5.25 -13.56 -5.81
N GLU A 117 5.54 -12.33 -6.22
CA GLU A 117 6.81 -11.93 -6.84
C GLU A 117 7.81 -11.37 -5.82
N VAL A 118 7.38 -11.12 -4.57
CA VAL A 118 8.20 -10.52 -3.52
C VAL A 118 8.29 -11.48 -2.33
N SER A 119 9.52 -11.74 -1.90
CA SER A 119 9.85 -12.51 -0.70
C SER A 119 10.51 -11.61 0.33
N ILE A 120 10.19 -11.85 1.61
CA ILE A 120 10.79 -11.15 2.75
C ILE A 120 11.51 -12.20 3.59
N LEU A 121 12.77 -11.93 3.92
CA LEU A 121 13.59 -12.77 4.78
C LEU A 121 14.07 -11.95 5.97
N THR A 122 14.26 -12.62 7.10
CA THR A 122 14.87 -12.03 8.29
C THR A 122 16.20 -12.71 8.54
N THR A 123 17.28 -11.93 8.65
CA THR A 123 18.64 -12.45 8.87
C THR A 123 19.38 -11.62 9.91
N LYS A 124 20.31 -12.25 10.64
CA LYS A 124 21.17 -11.56 11.62
C LYS A 124 22.32 -10.80 10.94
N THR A 125 22.82 -11.31 9.82
CA THR A 125 23.99 -10.75 9.13
C THR A 125 23.79 -10.70 7.62
N ILE A 126 24.48 -9.74 6.99
CA ILE A 126 24.61 -9.58 5.54
C ILE A 126 26.10 -9.38 5.29
N ASN A 127 26.72 -10.31 4.57
CA ASN A 127 28.16 -10.29 4.26
C ASN A 127 28.38 -9.99 2.78
#